data_AF-A0A2V2WQI5-F1
#
_entry.id   AF-A0A2V2WQI5-F1
#
_cell.length_a   1.000
_cell.length_b   1.000
_cell.length_c   1.000
_cell.angle_alpha   90.00
_cell.angle_beta   90.00
_cell.angle_gamma   90.00
#
_symmetry.space_group_name_H-M   'P 1'
#
loop_
_entity.id
_entity.type
_entity.pdbx_description
1 polymer ?
#
loop_
_entity_poly.entity_id
_entity_poly.type
_entity_poly.pdbx_seq_one_letter_code
_entity_poly.pdbx_strand_id
1 'polypeptide(L)'
;MMRTSPRSIQQPMYRGGQGGFQQHHQNYQQYQHIPGRRNSNLSPVSGGRGGNMGAPLHFDRHHTIRLVCPRSNTVVCTRLNRVLPTLAKAQSGAAVCEDFMYAQSCPYGESCTKVHVPKEHTWTYITPDINRSTGLFEPGFIVHCYGPRMTQYYPIQSEFVLNTRGSREYVKMYNEHGDNFKAKFKLCESMLTRGECSLGEACDDIHAIRNDVWNMESNTTHIAEPELLANYPRLPANITVRAFEQNSKDSFVDYPGDQVLLTLGSRQYLTAFEVEGTIPKKKMQHCAHFRTNRLCRRGESCRFLHVVTDAAGSPVNSIVGEVSPNSTSRGDSPSSDITVNPRVRHNGP
;
A
#
# COMPACT_ATOMS: atom_id res chain seq x y z
N MET A 1 -15.65 -39.51 -35.52
CA MET A 1 -15.51 -39.34 -36.99
C MET A 1 -15.71 -37.87 -37.32
N MET A 2 -14.79 -37.31 -38.13
CA MET A 2 -14.85 -36.03 -38.90
C MET A 2 -15.01 -34.73 -38.08
N ARG A 3 -13.98 -33.92 -37.78
CA ARG A 3 -13.06 -33.11 -38.63
C ARG A 3 -13.77 -32.25 -39.68
N THR A 4 -13.67 -30.92 -39.53
CA THR A 4 -13.28 -29.99 -40.62
C THR A 4 -12.91 -28.59 -40.06
N SER A 5 -11.62 -28.25 -40.10
CA SER A 5 -11.14 -26.91 -40.51
C SER A 5 -10.71 -27.02 -41.98
N PRO A 6 -10.74 -25.94 -42.79
CA PRO A 6 -9.52 -25.17 -43.11
C PRO A 6 -9.83 -23.67 -43.43
N ARG A 7 -8.92 -22.69 -43.57
CA ARG A 7 -7.71 -22.58 -44.40
C ARG A 7 -6.81 -21.43 -43.93
N SER A 8 -5.51 -21.67 -44.01
CA SER A 8 -4.39 -20.73 -44.15
C SER A 8 -4.31 -20.12 -45.55
N ILE A 9 -3.75 -18.91 -45.72
CA ILE A 9 -2.98 -18.48 -46.90
C ILE A 9 -2.07 -17.26 -46.57
N GLN A 10 -0.78 -17.49 -46.79
CA GLN A 10 0.30 -16.64 -47.35
C GLN A 10 0.83 -15.37 -46.63
N GLN A 11 2.10 -15.51 -46.22
CA GLN A 11 3.12 -14.46 -46.16
C GLN A 11 3.53 -14.01 -47.57
N PRO A 12 4.11 -12.80 -47.70
CA PRO A 12 5.16 -12.53 -48.66
C PRO A 12 6.52 -12.32 -47.97
N MET A 13 7.53 -13.02 -48.48
CA MET A 13 8.94 -12.66 -48.35
C MET A 13 9.27 -11.55 -49.35
N TYR A 14 10.06 -10.55 -48.95
CA TYR A 14 10.97 -9.85 -49.86
C TYR A 14 12.25 -9.41 -49.14
N ARG A 15 13.32 -9.38 -49.94
CA ARG A 15 14.74 -9.49 -49.63
C ARG A 15 15.45 -8.21 -50.06
N GLY A 16 16.40 -7.74 -49.25
CA GLY A 16 17.64 -7.09 -49.71
C GLY A 16 17.72 -5.56 -49.67
N GLY A 17 18.88 -5.05 -49.21
CA GLY A 17 19.32 -3.67 -49.43
C GLY A 17 20.36 -3.18 -48.42
N GLN A 18 21.64 -3.21 -48.78
CA GLN A 18 22.81 -2.71 -48.03
C GLN A 18 23.01 -1.19 -48.16
N GLY A 19 23.77 -0.61 -47.22
CA GLY A 19 24.45 0.71 -47.29
C GLY A 19 24.39 1.41 -45.92
N GLY A 20 25.43 1.88 -45.24
CA GLY A 20 26.82 2.18 -45.59
C GLY A 20 27.11 3.67 -45.32
N PHE A 21 27.96 3.97 -44.32
CA PHE A 21 28.64 5.28 -44.04
C PHE A 21 27.74 6.45 -43.55
N GLN A 22 28.14 7.45 -42.76
CA GLN A 22 29.44 8.00 -42.34
C GLN A 22 29.26 8.94 -41.12
N GLN A 23 30.37 9.26 -40.47
CA GLN A 23 30.55 10.17 -39.32
C GLN A 23 30.48 11.66 -39.69
N HIS A 24 30.26 12.54 -38.71
CA HIS A 24 30.94 13.85 -38.50
C HIS A 24 30.58 14.34 -37.07
N HIS A 25 31.51 14.45 -36.10
CA HIS A 25 32.43 15.59 -35.81
C HIS A 25 31.74 16.95 -35.75
N GLN A 26 32.03 17.93 -34.88
CA GLN A 26 32.83 18.16 -33.66
C GLN A 26 32.64 19.67 -33.34
N ASN A 27 32.61 20.07 -32.06
CA ASN A 27 33.28 21.27 -31.47
C ASN A 27 32.63 21.58 -30.10
N TYR A 28 33.29 21.44 -28.94
CA TYR A 28 34.44 22.17 -28.39
C TYR A 28 34.29 23.70 -28.38
N GLN A 29 34.08 24.26 -27.18
CA GLN A 29 34.98 25.28 -26.62
C GLN A 29 34.92 25.28 -25.09
N GLN A 30 36.10 25.51 -24.52
CA GLN A 30 36.59 25.28 -23.16
C GLN A 30 37.29 26.57 -22.73
N TYR A 31 37.17 26.99 -21.46
CA TYR A 31 38.18 27.71 -20.63
C TYR A 31 37.59 27.78 -19.19
N GLN A 32 38.07 27.07 -18.14
CA GLN A 32 39.28 27.26 -17.27
C GLN A 32 39.41 28.69 -16.70
N HIS A 33 39.73 29.00 -15.43
CA HIS A 33 40.16 28.28 -14.20
C HIS A 33 39.89 29.17 -12.93
N ILE A 34 39.90 28.50 -11.76
CA ILE A 34 39.71 28.83 -10.31
C ILE A 34 40.82 29.76 -9.68
N PRO A 35 41.01 30.01 -8.34
CA PRO A 35 40.19 30.33 -7.13
C PRO A 35 40.69 31.58 -6.30
N GLY A 36 39.96 32.02 -5.25
CA GLY A 36 40.55 32.87 -4.19
C GLY A 36 39.66 33.41 -3.04
N ARG A 37 39.72 32.75 -1.86
CA ARG A 37 39.71 33.25 -0.44
C ARG A 37 39.20 34.67 -0.06
N ARG A 38 38.26 34.77 0.92
CA ARG A 38 38.42 35.26 2.35
C ARG A 38 37.11 35.76 3.01
N ASN A 39 36.85 35.30 4.24
CA ASN A 39 36.05 35.95 5.31
C ASN A 39 36.61 37.38 5.57
N SER A 40 35.92 38.41 6.07
CA SER A 40 34.95 38.51 7.18
C SER A 40 34.45 39.98 7.32
N ASN A 41 33.28 40.13 7.95
CA ASN A 41 32.78 41.27 8.76
C ASN A 41 32.40 42.60 8.07
N LEU A 42 31.12 42.98 8.20
CA LEU A 42 30.62 44.14 8.98
C LEU A 42 29.26 44.60 8.43
N SER A 43 28.23 44.58 9.28
CA SER A 43 26.96 45.29 9.05
C SER A 43 27.16 46.81 9.15
N PRO A 44 26.27 47.61 8.52
CA PRO A 44 25.44 48.44 9.39
C PRO A 44 23.97 48.54 8.96
N VAL A 45 23.19 48.91 9.98
CA VAL A 45 21.74 49.14 10.05
C VAL A 45 21.29 50.32 9.19
N SER A 46 20.15 50.17 8.49
CA SER A 46 19.10 51.16 8.13
C SER A 46 18.16 50.47 7.13
N GLY A 47 16.91 50.12 7.41
CA GLY A 47 15.79 51.02 7.64
C GLY A 47 14.85 50.98 6.42
N GLY A 48 13.61 50.47 6.60
CA GLY A 48 12.48 50.82 5.73
C GLY A 48 11.76 49.71 4.96
N ARG A 49 10.49 49.53 5.36
CA ARG A 49 9.32 49.10 4.56
C ARG A 49 9.13 47.60 4.32
N GLY A 50 8.31 47.02 5.18
CA GLY A 50 7.61 45.77 4.94
C GLY A 50 6.73 45.85 3.69
N GLY A 51 7.02 44.97 2.74
CA GLY A 51 6.13 44.60 1.64
C GLY A 51 5.76 43.14 1.85
N ASN A 52 4.53 42.92 2.27
CA ASN A 52 3.91 41.62 2.49
C ASN A 52 3.72 40.95 1.11
N MET A 53 4.75 40.28 0.59
CA MET A 53 4.61 39.42 -0.59
C MET A 53 4.17 38.05 -0.09
N GLY A 54 2.88 37.78 -0.27
CA GLY A 54 2.22 36.55 0.13
C GLY A 54 3.04 35.34 -0.27
N ALA A 55 3.47 34.58 0.73
CA ALA A 55 3.94 33.23 0.52
C ALA A 55 2.85 32.47 -0.25
N PRO A 56 3.20 31.73 -1.32
CA PRO A 56 2.20 30.90 -2.00
C PRO A 56 1.61 29.96 -0.97
N LEU A 57 0.29 29.97 -0.83
CA LEU A 57 -0.45 28.96 -0.08
C LEU A 57 0.05 27.61 -0.58
N HIS A 58 0.85 26.95 0.23
CA HIS A 58 1.34 25.61 -0.04
C HIS A 58 0.12 24.71 0.09
N PHE A 59 -0.68 24.62 -0.98
CA PHE A 59 -1.81 23.70 -1.05
C PHE A 59 -1.25 22.33 -0.74
N ASP A 60 -1.61 21.80 0.42
CA ASP A 60 -1.18 20.48 0.83
C ASP A 60 -1.73 19.48 -0.18
N ARG A 61 -0.87 19.06 -1.10
CA ARG A 61 -1.20 18.14 -2.19
C ARG A 61 -1.66 16.77 -1.66
N HIS A 62 -1.49 16.52 -0.36
CA HIS A 62 -1.88 15.28 0.30
C HIS A 62 -3.25 15.36 0.97
N HIS A 63 -3.96 16.50 0.91
CA HIS A 63 -5.28 16.59 1.49
C HIS A 63 -6.32 15.78 0.69
N THR A 64 -7.33 15.26 1.40
CA THR A 64 -8.44 14.50 0.83
C THR A 64 -9.55 15.42 0.34
N ILE A 65 -9.96 15.27 -0.92
CA ILE A 65 -11.15 15.92 -1.51
C ILE A 65 -12.28 14.90 -1.67
N ARG A 66 -13.52 15.41 -1.68
CA ARG A 66 -14.75 14.60 -1.83
C ARG A 66 -15.42 14.92 -3.16
N LEU A 67 -15.47 13.97 -4.08
CA LEU A 67 -16.03 14.13 -5.42
C LEU A 67 -17.40 13.46 -5.51
N VAL A 68 -18.30 14.04 -6.30
CA VAL A 68 -19.63 13.50 -6.54
C VAL A 68 -19.59 12.60 -7.78
N CYS A 69 -20.09 11.38 -7.68
CA CYS A 69 -20.36 10.47 -8.79
C CYS A 69 -21.76 10.76 -9.35
N PRO A 70 -21.89 11.43 -10.52
CA PRO A 70 -23.19 11.92 -10.98
C PRO A 70 -24.21 10.83 -11.32
N ARG A 71 -23.78 9.64 -11.78
CA ARG A 71 -24.67 8.53 -12.17
C ARG A 71 -25.31 7.86 -10.95
N SER A 72 -24.53 7.66 -9.89
CA SER A 72 -24.98 6.97 -8.68
C SER A 72 -25.43 7.92 -7.57
N ASN A 73 -25.19 9.23 -7.72
CA ASN A 73 -25.36 10.23 -6.67
C ASN A 73 -24.63 9.86 -5.36
N THR A 74 -23.48 9.18 -5.47
CA THR A 74 -22.63 8.82 -4.34
C THR A 74 -21.43 9.74 -4.25
N VAL A 75 -20.80 9.77 -3.08
CA VAL A 75 -19.58 10.56 -2.85
C VAL A 75 -18.39 9.61 -2.74
N VAL A 76 -17.31 9.94 -3.43
CA VAL A 76 -16.02 9.27 -3.30
C VAL A 76 -14.96 10.24 -2.81
N CYS A 77 -14.01 9.73 -2.05
CA CYS A 77 -12.86 10.47 -1.57
C CYS A 77 -11.62 10.12 -2.39
N THR A 78 -10.72 11.08 -2.57
CA THR A 78 -9.40 10.86 -3.17
C THR A 78 -8.39 11.86 -2.59
N ARG A 79 -7.11 11.51 -2.66
CA ARG A 79 -6.02 12.46 -2.43
C ARG A 79 -5.89 13.40 -3.63
N LEU A 80 -5.69 14.69 -3.37
CA LEU A 80 -5.59 15.70 -4.42
C LEU A 80 -4.45 15.41 -5.41
N ASN A 81 -3.30 14.92 -4.93
CA ASN A 81 -2.17 14.52 -5.78
C ASN A 81 -2.42 13.31 -6.71
N ARG A 82 -3.56 12.62 -6.59
CA ARG A 82 -3.97 11.52 -7.48
C ARG A 82 -4.88 11.98 -8.62
N VAL A 83 -5.32 13.23 -8.61
CA VAL A 83 -6.17 13.81 -9.64
C VAL A 83 -5.33 14.21 -10.84
N LEU A 84 -5.80 13.87 -12.04
CA LEU A 84 -5.19 14.28 -13.30
C LEU A 84 -5.72 15.66 -13.74
N PRO A 85 -4.91 16.45 -14.46
CA PRO A 85 -5.35 17.73 -15.00
C PRO A 85 -6.58 17.61 -15.91
N THR A 86 -7.54 18.49 -15.67
CA THR A 86 -8.77 18.66 -16.46
C THR A 86 -9.18 20.12 -16.46
N LEU A 87 -10.16 20.51 -17.28
CA LEU A 87 -10.77 21.84 -17.23
C LEU A 87 -11.52 22.07 -15.89
N ALA A 88 -12.03 21.01 -15.27
CA ALA A 88 -12.62 21.08 -13.95
C ALA A 88 -11.59 21.37 -12.85
N LYS A 89 -11.94 22.27 -11.93
CA LYS A 89 -11.17 22.49 -10.71
C LYS A 89 -11.34 21.31 -9.74
N ALA A 90 -10.23 20.69 -9.34
CA ALA A 90 -10.21 19.61 -8.36
C ALA A 90 -10.48 20.15 -6.95
N GLN A 91 -11.74 20.09 -6.50
CA GLN A 91 -12.16 20.52 -5.16
C GLN A 91 -13.33 19.67 -4.67
N SER A 92 -13.60 19.68 -3.36
CA SER A 92 -14.75 18.97 -2.80
C SER A 92 -16.07 19.47 -3.41
N GLY A 93 -16.97 18.55 -3.72
CA GLY A 93 -18.24 18.81 -4.42
C GLY A 93 -18.13 18.77 -5.95
N ALA A 94 -16.93 18.72 -6.53
CA ALA A 94 -16.77 18.60 -7.98
C ALA A 94 -17.25 17.24 -8.49
N ALA A 95 -17.82 17.22 -9.69
CA ALA A 95 -18.26 16.01 -10.35
C ALA A 95 -17.06 15.23 -10.92
N VAL A 96 -17.04 13.92 -10.69
CA VAL A 96 -16.03 13.03 -11.27
C VAL A 96 -16.46 12.52 -12.65
N CYS A 97 -15.48 12.35 -13.55
CA CYS A 97 -15.70 11.70 -14.83
C CYS A 97 -15.73 10.18 -14.62
N GLU A 98 -16.93 9.60 -14.53
CA GLU A 98 -17.07 8.15 -14.28
C GLU A 98 -16.55 7.29 -15.45
N ASP A 99 -16.61 7.78 -16.69
CA ASP A 99 -16.01 7.07 -17.83
C ASP A 99 -14.49 6.96 -17.65
N PHE A 100 -13.82 8.06 -17.26
CA PHE A 100 -12.40 8.01 -16.94
C PHE A 100 -12.11 7.16 -15.70
N MET A 101 -12.91 7.29 -14.63
CA MET A 101 -12.67 6.56 -13.38
C MET A 101 -12.63 5.06 -13.58
N TYR A 102 -13.57 4.51 -14.35
CA TYR A 102 -13.72 3.06 -14.53
C TYR A 102 -12.97 2.52 -15.75
N ALA A 103 -12.94 3.25 -16.87
CA ALA A 103 -12.29 2.77 -18.10
C ALA A 103 -10.88 3.34 -18.31
N GLN A 104 -10.43 4.26 -17.45
CA GLN A 104 -9.17 5.01 -17.60
C GLN A 104 -9.06 5.70 -18.98
N SER A 105 -10.20 6.04 -19.57
CA SER A 105 -10.31 6.64 -20.89
C SER A 105 -11.44 7.66 -20.90
N CYS A 106 -11.18 8.84 -21.45
CA CYS A 106 -12.16 9.91 -21.65
C CYS A 106 -11.84 10.64 -22.96
N PRO A 107 -12.82 10.80 -23.87
CA PRO A 107 -12.58 11.41 -25.17
C PRO A 107 -12.17 12.89 -25.08
N TYR A 108 -12.50 13.56 -23.98
CA TYR A 108 -12.21 14.98 -23.77
C TYR A 108 -10.83 15.25 -23.15
N GLY A 109 -10.12 14.22 -22.67
CA GLY A 109 -8.79 14.36 -22.08
C GLY A 109 -8.71 15.49 -21.04
N GLU A 110 -7.71 16.36 -21.17
CA GLU A 110 -7.52 17.53 -20.30
C GLU A 110 -8.60 18.61 -20.45
N SER A 111 -9.38 18.59 -21.54
CA SER A 111 -10.51 19.51 -21.75
C SER A 111 -11.80 19.01 -21.08
N CYS A 112 -11.78 17.90 -20.33
CA CYS A 112 -12.97 17.40 -19.64
C CYS A 112 -13.47 18.38 -18.57
N THR A 113 -14.78 18.61 -18.52
CA THR A 113 -15.45 19.46 -17.53
C THR A 113 -15.72 18.75 -16.20
N LYS A 114 -15.19 17.53 -16.02
CA LYS A 114 -15.29 16.71 -14.81
C LYS A 114 -13.89 16.27 -14.38
N VAL A 115 -13.74 15.99 -13.08
CA VAL A 115 -12.46 15.60 -12.49
C VAL A 115 -12.05 14.20 -12.96
N HIS A 116 -10.80 14.04 -13.38
CA HIS A 116 -10.23 12.74 -13.72
C HIS A 116 -9.43 12.16 -12.54
N VAL A 117 -9.87 11.00 -12.03
CA VAL A 117 -9.12 10.20 -11.05
C VAL A 117 -9.41 8.72 -11.29
N PRO A 118 -8.39 7.84 -11.34
CA PRO A 118 -8.60 6.40 -11.47
C PRO A 118 -9.33 5.80 -10.26
N LYS A 119 -10.18 4.79 -10.49
CA LYS A 119 -10.97 4.15 -9.41
C LYS A 119 -10.11 3.63 -8.26
N GLU A 120 -8.93 3.08 -8.57
CA GLU A 120 -7.99 2.52 -7.59
C GLU A 120 -7.38 3.54 -6.63
N HIS A 121 -7.54 4.84 -6.91
CA HIS A 121 -7.11 5.94 -6.04
C HIS A 121 -8.25 6.56 -5.25
N THR A 122 -9.45 5.97 -5.33
CA THR A 122 -10.64 6.46 -4.64
C THR A 122 -11.17 5.45 -3.63
N TRP A 123 -11.85 5.96 -2.61
CA TRP A 123 -12.65 5.16 -1.67
C TRP A 123 -14.01 5.82 -1.47
N THR A 124 -15.04 5.03 -1.20
CA THR A 124 -16.40 5.57 -0.99
C THR A 124 -16.45 6.37 0.30
N TYR A 125 -17.07 7.56 0.29
CA TYR A 125 -17.33 8.30 1.52
C TYR A 125 -18.47 7.64 2.29
N ILE A 126 -18.23 7.33 3.56
CA ILE A 126 -19.22 6.75 4.46
C ILE A 126 -20.05 7.88 5.04
N THR A 127 -21.35 7.85 4.79
CA THR A 127 -22.34 8.65 5.54
C THR A 127 -23.04 7.69 6.49
N PRO A 128 -22.59 7.60 7.75
CA PRO A 128 -23.16 6.63 8.68
C PRO A 128 -24.59 7.07 9.03
N ASP A 129 -25.56 6.18 8.85
CA ASP A 129 -26.89 6.31 9.43
C ASP A 129 -27.06 5.28 10.54
N ILE A 130 -27.84 5.60 11.56
CA ILE A 130 -27.98 4.79 12.77
C ILE A 130 -29.44 4.42 12.95
N ASN A 131 -29.70 3.13 13.04
CA ASN A 131 -31.02 2.63 13.35
C ASN A 131 -31.39 3.03 14.79
N ARG A 132 -32.38 3.91 14.93
CA ARG A 132 -32.78 4.46 16.24
C ARG A 132 -33.34 3.42 17.21
N SER A 133 -33.84 2.28 16.71
CA SER A 133 -34.41 1.23 17.54
C SER A 133 -33.35 0.28 18.09
N THR A 134 -32.26 0.07 17.37
CA THR A 134 -31.22 -0.92 17.74
C THR A 134 -29.88 -0.31 18.14
N GLY A 135 -29.60 0.94 17.74
CA GLY A 135 -28.31 1.61 17.93
C GLY A 135 -27.20 1.12 16.99
N LEU A 136 -27.53 0.25 16.04
CA LEU A 136 -26.63 -0.26 15.01
C LEU A 136 -26.52 0.74 13.85
N PHE A 137 -25.41 0.70 13.11
CA PHE A 137 -25.37 1.40 11.82
C PHE A 137 -26.29 0.71 10.81
N GLU A 138 -26.84 1.51 9.90
CA GLU A 138 -27.52 0.98 8.72
C GLU A 138 -26.50 0.30 7.76
N PRO A 139 -26.95 -0.66 6.93
CA PRO A 139 -26.07 -1.38 6.01
C PRO A 139 -25.51 -0.44 4.94
N GLY A 140 -24.26 -0.67 4.54
CA GLY A 140 -23.65 0.08 3.43
C GLY A 140 -22.13 0.24 3.48
N PHE A 141 -21.47 -0.22 4.55
CA PHE A 141 -20.01 -0.21 4.64
C PHE A 141 -19.47 -1.35 5.51
N ILE A 142 -18.17 -1.59 5.39
CA ILE A 142 -17.46 -2.62 6.16
C ILE A 142 -16.48 -1.94 7.11
N VAL A 143 -16.59 -2.28 8.38
CA VAL A 143 -15.67 -1.88 9.44
C VAL A 143 -14.56 -2.91 9.57
N HIS A 144 -13.34 -2.49 9.30
CA HIS A 144 -12.17 -3.35 9.45
C HIS A 144 -11.47 -3.13 10.80
N CYS A 145 -11.50 -4.13 11.67
CA CYS A 145 -10.92 -4.02 13.01
C CYS A 145 -10.26 -5.31 13.49
N TYR A 146 -9.42 -5.17 14.50
CA TYR A 146 -8.77 -6.28 15.17
C TYR A 146 -9.68 -6.89 16.24
N GLY A 147 -9.49 -8.17 16.56
CA GLY A 147 -9.96 -8.69 17.85
C GLY A 147 -9.23 -8.02 19.03
N PRO A 148 -9.67 -8.20 20.28
CA PRO A 148 -9.07 -7.55 21.45
C PRO A 148 -7.56 -7.80 21.57
N ARG A 149 -7.15 -9.06 21.34
CA ARG A 149 -5.75 -9.51 21.35
C ARG A 149 -5.00 -9.27 20.04
N MET A 150 -5.67 -8.69 19.05
CA MET A 150 -5.15 -8.40 17.71
C MET A 150 -4.69 -9.61 16.88
N THR A 151 -4.89 -10.83 17.38
CA THR A 151 -4.55 -12.08 16.67
C THR A 151 -5.46 -12.34 15.48
N GLN A 152 -6.63 -11.71 15.42
CA GLN A 152 -7.59 -11.80 14.33
C GLN A 152 -7.91 -10.41 13.77
N TYR A 153 -8.19 -10.33 12.47
CA TYR A 153 -8.60 -9.10 11.78
C TYR A 153 -9.89 -9.37 10.97
N TYR A 154 -10.94 -8.63 11.30
CA TYR A 154 -12.31 -8.85 10.85
C TYR A 154 -12.76 -7.76 9.87
N PRO A 155 -13.46 -8.14 8.78
CA PRO A 155 -14.24 -7.24 7.94
C PRO A 155 -15.73 -7.28 8.32
N ILE A 156 -16.14 -6.47 9.31
CA ILE A 156 -17.50 -6.52 9.89
C ILE A 156 -18.46 -5.63 9.12
N GLN A 157 -19.60 -6.16 8.67
CA GLN A 157 -20.65 -5.35 8.04
C GLN A 157 -21.24 -4.34 9.02
N SER A 158 -21.57 -3.14 8.54
CA SER A 158 -22.01 -2.03 9.39
C SER A 158 -23.27 -2.34 10.19
N GLU A 159 -24.19 -3.14 9.65
CA GLU A 159 -25.41 -3.59 10.33
C GLU A 159 -25.17 -4.45 11.57
N PHE A 160 -23.94 -4.93 11.79
CA PHE A 160 -23.56 -5.64 13.02
C PHE A 160 -22.75 -4.78 13.98
N VAL A 161 -22.55 -3.50 13.69
CA VAL A 161 -21.69 -2.58 14.47
C VAL A 161 -22.54 -1.53 15.17
N LEU A 162 -22.33 -1.38 16.48
CA LEU A 162 -23.00 -0.36 17.27
C LEU A 162 -22.29 1.00 17.17
N ASN A 163 -23.05 2.07 17.37
CA ASN A 163 -22.55 3.45 17.39
C ASN A 163 -21.77 3.78 18.68
N THR A 164 -20.54 3.28 18.79
CA THR A 164 -19.59 3.64 19.86
C THR A 164 -18.68 4.78 19.44
N ARG A 165 -17.94 5.38 20.40
CA ARG A 165 -16.91 6.37 20.09
C ARG A 165 -15.83 5.77 19.19
N GLY A 166 -15.45 4.51 19.42
CA GLY A 166 -14.52 3.78 18.57
C GLY A 166 -14.99 3.64 17.13
N SER A 167 -16.25 3.25 16.90
CA SER A 167 -16.77 3.07 15.54
C SER A 167 -17.01 4.41 14.81
N ARG A 168 -17.41 5.47 15.52
CA ARG A 168 -17.45 6.84 14.95
C ARG A 168 -16.07 7.34 14.53
N GLU A 169 -15.06 7.13 15.36
CA GLU A 169 -13.69 7.53 15.00
C GLU A 169 -13.16 6.69 13.84
N TYR A 170 -13.51 5.41 13.73
CA TYR A 170 -13.22 4.60 12.53
C TYR A 170 -13.79 5.24 11.26
N VAL A 171 -15.08 5.57 11.26
CA VAL A 171 -15.75 6.17 10.10
C VAL A 171 -15.09 7.50 9.72
N LYS A 172 -14.78 8.34 10.71
CA LYS A 172 -14.06 9.60 10.48
C LYS A 172 -12.69 9.36 9.85
N MET A 173 -11.88 8.47 10.43
CA MET A 173 -10.53 8.17 9.94
C MET A 173 -10.56 7.56 8.53
N TYR A 174 -11.52 6.68 8.25
CA TYR A 174 -11.73 6.11 6.92
C TYR A 174 -12.14 7.19 5.91
N ASN A 175 -13.06 8.08 6.26
CA ASN A 175 -13.46 9.18 5.39
C ASN A 175 -12.31 10.14 5.05
N GLU A 176 -11.35 10.30 5.97
CA GLU A 176 -10.18 11.14 5.74
C GLU A 176 -9.04 10.42 5.02
N HIS A 177 -8.87 9.11 5.22
CA HIS A 177 -7.66 8.38 4.80
C HIS A 177 -7.88 7.13 3.95
N GLY A 178 -9.13 6.72 3.74
CA GLY A 178 -9.46 5.39 3.27
C GLY A 178 -8.93 4.33 4.24
N ASP A 179 -8.48 3.19 3.71
CA ASP A 179 -7.85 2.13 4.53
C ASP A 179 -6.41 2.44 4.98
N ASN A 180 -5.88 3.64 4.69
CA ASN A 180 -4.47 3.98 4.89
C ASN A 180 -4.17 4.74 6.20
N PHE A 181 -5.02 4.64 7.22
CA PHE A 181 -4.73 5.22 8.53
C PHE A 181 -3.89 4.27 9.41
N LYS A 182 -3.06 4.85 10.29
CA LYS A 182 -2.18 4.10 11.20
C LYS A 182 -2.93 3.54 12.42
N ALA A 183 -4.04 4.16 12.80
CA ALA A 183 -4.84 3.78 13.96
C ALA A 183 -5.30 2.31 13.86
N LYS A 184 -5.25 1.60 14.98
CA LYS A 184 -5.63 0.17 15.06
C LYS A 184 -6.90 0.06 15.89
N PHE A 185 -8.04 0.05 15.21
CA PHE A 185 -9.33 -0.16 15.86
C PHE A 185 -9.49 -1.61 16.28
N LYS A 186 -10.06 -1.83 17.47
CA LYS A 186 -10.25 -3.16 18.05
C LYS A 186 -11.71 -3.35 18.44
N LEU A 187 -12.12 -4.60 18.50
CA LEU A 187 -13.34 -5.01 19.16
C LEU A 187 -13.20 -4.87 20.69
N CYS A 188 -14.25 -4.41 21.34
CA CYS A 188 -14.32 -4.37 22.80
C CYS A 188 -14.38 -5.78 23.37
N GLU A 189 -13.46 -6.09 24.29
CA GLU A 189 -13.39 -7.40 24.94
C GLU A 189 -14.64 -7.72 25.78
N SER A 190 -15.14 -6.75 26.55
CA SER A 190 -16.33 -6.95 27.39
C SER A 190 -17.57 -7.23 26.52
N MET A 191 -17.75 -6.47 25.44
CA MET A 191 -18.85 -6.72 24.50
C MET A 191 -18.74 -8.10 23.86
N LEU A 192 -17.54 -8.52 23.44
CA LEU A 192 -17.33 -9.80 22.78
C LEU A 192 -17.51 -11.00 23.72
N THR A 193 -17.12 -10.87 24.99
CA THR A 193 -17.14 -11.98 25.96
C THR A 193 -18.45 -12.06 26.75
N ARG A 194 -18.99 -10.91 27.18
CA ARG A 194 -20.20 -10.83 28.02
C ARG A 194 -21.46 -10.45 27.24
N GLY A 195 -21.31 -9.88 26.04
CA GLY A 195 -22.43 -9.29 25.30
C GLY A 195 -22.82 -7.90 25.80
N GLU A 196 -22.08 -7.33 26.74
CA GLU A 196 -22.36 -6.02 27.34
C GLU A 196 -21.06 -5.28 27.71
N CYS A 197 -21.13 -3.95 27.70
CA CYS A 197 -20.03 -3.06 28.07
C CYS A 197 -20.59 -1.86 28.82
N SER A 198 -20.05 -1.58 30.01
CA SER A 198 -20.52 -0.49 30.89
C SER A 198 -20.32 0.91 30.29
N LEU A 199 -19.42 1.05 29.31
CA LEU A 199 -19.16 2.31 28.63
C LEU A 199 -20.18 2.61 27.52
N GLY A 200 -20.95 1.62 27.07
CA GLY A 200 -21.97 1.79 26.03
C GLY A 200 -21.45 2.54 24.80
N GLU A 201 -22.17 3.59 24.39
CA GLU A 201 -21.82 4.45 23.25
C GLU A 201 -20.53 5.27 23.44
N ALA A 202 -20.05 5.43 24.67
CA ALA A 202 -18.82 6.14 24.98
C ALA A 202 -17.56 5.26 24.87
N CYS A 203 -17.71 3.95 24.62
CA CYS A 203 -16.58 3.04 24.50
C CYS A 203 -15.65 3.43 23.34
N ASP A 204 -14.35 3.46 23.61
CA ASP A 204 -13.30 3.75 22.62
C ASP A 204 -13.04 2.60 21.65
N ASP A 205 -13.49 1.39 22.01
CA ASP A 205 -13.45 0.21 21.15
C ASP A 205 -14.76 0.03 20.37
N ILE A 206 -14.69 -0.80 19.34
CA ILE A 206 -15.82 -1.11 18.48
C ILE A 206 -16.66 -2.19 19.16
N HIS A 207 -17.96 -1.93 19.28
CA HIS A 207 -18.92 -2.95 19.68
C HIS A 207 -19.54 -3.56 18.42
N ALA A 208 -19.63 -4.88 18.39
CA ALA A 208 -20.33 -5.61 17.36
C ALA A 208 -21.16 -6.73 17.97
N ILE A 209 -22.17 -7.19 17.23
CA ILE A 209 -23.05 -8.29 17.69
C ILE A 209 -22.23 -9.58 17.75
N ARG A 210 -22.11 -10.13 18.96
CA ARG A 210 -21.19 -11.24 19.28
C ARG A 210 -21.36 -12.46 18.38
N ASN A 211 -22.60 -12.91 18.17
CA ASN A 211 -22.89 -14.12 17.40
C ASN A 211 -22.50 -13.98 15.92
N ASP A 212 -22.57 -12.76 15.37
CA ASP A 212 -22.23 -12.51 13.97
C ASP A 212 -20.72 -12.42 13.77
N VAL A 213 -19.99 -11.85 14.74
CA VAL A 213 -18.52 -11.78 14.68
C VAL A 213 -17.88 -13.15 14.74
N TRP A 214 -18.37 -14.05 15.59
CA TRP A 214 -17.76 -15.38 15.78
C TRP A 214 -17.88 -16.28 14.55
N ASN A 215 -18.93 -16.09 13.74
CA ASN A 215 -19.16 -16.87 12.53
C ASN A 215 -18.56 -16.22 11.28
N MET A 216 -17.94 -15.04 11.43
CA MET A 216 -17.40 -14.27 10.32
C MET A 216 -16.01 -14.76 9.92
N GLU A 217 -15.74 -14.79 8.61
CA GLU A 217 -14.40 -15.01 8.12
C GLU A 217 -13.45 -13.89 8.57
N SER A 218 -12.34 -14.29 9.19
CA SER A 218 -11.30 -13.38 9.65
C SER A 218 -9.94 -13.79 9.13
N ASN A 219 -9.03 -12.84 9.07
CA ASN A 219 -7.62 -13.15 8.84
C ASN A 219 -6.92 -13.34 10.19
N THR A 220 -6.35 -14.53 10.39
CA THR A 220 -5.33 -14.70 11.43
C THR A 220 -4.16 -13.80 11.10
N THR A 221 -3.81 -12.92 12.03
CA THR A 221 -2.69 -11.99 11.88
C THR A 221 -1.38 -12.67 12.25
N HIS A 222 -0.27 -12.14 11.76
CA HIS A 222 1.04 -12.51 12.29
C HIS A 222 1.60 -11.35 13.12
N ILE A 223 1.88 -11.63 14.39
CA ILE A 223 2.47 -10.68 15.35
C ILE A 223 3.88 -11.14 15.68
N ALA A 224 4.87 -10.25 15.54
CA ALA A 224 6.27 -10.57 15.79
C ALA A 224 6.62 -10.49 17.29
N GLU A 225 5.84 -11.18 18.12
CA GLU A 225 6.13 -11.37 19.55
C GLU A 225 6.68 -12.78 19.78
N PRO A 226 7.77 -12.97 20.56
CA PRO A 226 8.43 -14.28 20.72
C PRO A 226 7.47 -15.42 21.08
N GLU A 227 6.54 -15.17 22.00
CA GLU A 227 5.56 -16.15 22.46
C GLU A 227 4.61 -16.62 21.34
N LEU A 228 4.26 -15.73 20.40
CA LEU A 228 3.39 -16.04 19.28
C LEU A 228 4.15 -16.63 18.10
N LEU A 229 5.39 -16.19 17.89
CA LEU A 229 6.27 -16.66 16.81
C LEU A 229 6.59 -18.16 16.91
N ALA A 230 6.57 -18.73 18.11
CA ALA A 230 6.74 -20.16 18.33
C ALA A 230 5.55 -20.99 17.79
N ASN A 231 4.36 -20.40 17.69
CA ASN A 231 3.13 -21.08 17.31
C ASN A 231 2.81 -20.97 15.81
N TYR A 232 3.47 -20.06 15.09
CA TYR A 232 3.23 -19.91 13.65
C TYR A 232 3.99 -20.98 12.85
N PRO A 233 3.31 -21.63 11.89
CA PRO A 233 3.96 -22.60 11.03
C PRO A 233 5.00 -21.90 10.14
N ARG A 234 6.06 -22.64 9.81
CA ARG A 234 7.23 -22.14 9.08
C ARG A 234 7.50 -22.97 7.85
N LEU A 235 8.29 -22.40 6.95
CA LEU A 235 8.86 -23.15 5.85
C LEU A 235 9.83 -24.23 6.38
N PRO A 236 9.99 -25.37 5.68
CA PRO A 236 10.99 -26.38 6.04
C PRO A 236 12.42 -25.81 6.20
N ALA A 237 13.25 -26.39 7.06
CA ALA A 237 14.61 -25.89 7.30
C ALA A 237 15.58 -26.12 6.13
N ASN A 238 15.30 -27.10 5.27
CA ASN A 238 16.17 -27.53 4.16
C ASN A 238 16.10 -26.64 2.91
N ILE A 239 15.32 -25.55 2.95
CA ILE A 239 15.13 -24.62 1.84
C ILE A 239 15.76 -23.27 2.19
N THR A 240 16.47 -22.71 1.22
CA THR A 240 17.05 -21.37 1.31
C THR A 240 16.11 -20.36 0.68
N VAL A 241 15.73 -19.34 1.45
CA VAL A 241 14.80 -18.29 1.03
C VAL A 241 15.55 -16.98 0.80
N ARG A 242 15.66 -16.58 -0.47
CA ARG A 242 16.24 -15.30 -0.87
C ARG A 242 15.22 -14.17 -0.76
N ALA A 243 15.45 -13.25 0.19
CA ALA A 243 14.62 -12.05 0.34
C ALA A 243 15.40 -10.81 -0.11
N PHE A 244 14.83 -10.07 -1.05
CA PHE A 244 15.39 -8.82 -1.55
C PHE A 244 15.00 -7.66 -0.63
N GLU A 245 15.94 -6.73 -0.43
CA GLU A 245 15.66 -5.50 0.28
C GLU A 245 14.62 -4.65 -0.46
N GLN A 246 13.89 -3.83 0.29
CA GLN A 246 12.84 -3.01 -0.27
C GLN A 246 13.43 -2.04 -1.32
N ASN A 247 12.81 -2.00 -2.50
CA ASN A 247 13.26 -1.20 -3.66
C ASN A 247 14.64 -1.58 -4.23
N SER A 248 15.26 -2.68 -3.80
CA SER A 248 16.50 -3.18 -4.39
C SER A 248 16.24 -4.37 -5.31
N LYS A 249 16.97 -4.43 -6.42
CA LYS A 249 16.99 -5.59 -7.32
C LYS A 249 18.20 -6.49 -7.09
N ASP A 250 19.23 -5.99 -6.42
CA ASP A 250 20.55 -6.61 -6.38
C ASP A 250 21.01 -6.90 -4.95
N SER A 251 20.43 -6.23 -3.96
CA SER A 251 20.67 -6.51 -2.55
C SER A 251 19.65 -7.51 -2.02
N PHE A 252 20.14 -8.62 -1.48
CA PHE A 252 19.33 -9.68 -0.89
C PHE A 252 20.04 -10.31 0.30
N VAL A 253 19.23 -10.98 1.13
CA VAL A 253 19.70 -11.84 2.23
C VAL A 253 19.04 -13.20 2.06
N ASP A 254 19.82 -14.25 2.20
CA ASP A 254 19.36 -15.63 2.17
C ASP A 254 19.09 -16.10 3.60
N TYR A 255 17.89 -16.65 3.83
CA TYR A 255 17.46 -17.15 5.13
C TYR A 255 17.18 -18.65 5.08
N PRO A 256 17.49 -19.40 6.14
CA PRO A 256 16.92 -20.73 6.36
C PRO A 256 15.39 -20.67 6.37
N GLY A 257 14.72 -21.67 5.79
CA GLY A 257 13.26 -21.66 5.70
C GLY A 257 12.57 -21.70 7.07
N ASP A 258 13.17 -22.31 8.08
CA ASP A 258 12.65 -22.30 9.46
C ASP A 258 12.73 -20.91 10.14
N GLN A 259 13.34 -19.91 9.50
CA GLN A 259 13.24 -18.49 9.89
C GLN A 259 12.12 -17.73 9.15
N VAL A 260 11.38 -18.38 8.26
CA VAL A 260 10.34 -17.76 7.44
C VAL A 260 8.99 -18.37 7.75
N LEU A 261 8.05 -17.53 8.20
CA LEU A 261 6.68 -17.98 8.48
C LEU A 261 5.96 -18.38 7.18
N LEU A 262 5.01 -19.31 7.28
CA LEU A 262 4.14 -19.65 6.17
C LEU A 262 3.20 -18.49 5.86
N THR A 263 3.41 -17.89 4.70
CA THR A 263 2.55 -16.89 4.09
C THR A 263 2.21 -17.36 2.67
N LEU A 264 1.21 -16.75 2.04
CA LEU A 264 0.92 -17.02 0.63
C LEU A 264 2.15 -16.75 -0.24
N GLY A 265 2.94 -15.73 0.10
CA GLY A 265 4.20 -15.43 -0.55
C GLY A 265 5.24 -16.54 -0.40
N SER A 266 5.47 -17.01 0.84
CA SER A 266 6.47 -18.04 1.10
C SER A 266 6.06 -19.43 0.59
N ARG A 267 4.76 -19.77 0.61
CA ARG A 267 4.24 -20.99 -0.05
C ARG A 267 4.46 -20.96 -1.56
N GLN A 268 4.18 -19.84 -2.23
CA GLN A 268 4.47 -19.71 -3.65
C GLN A 268 5.97 -19.79 -3.97
N TYR A 269 6.82 -19.32 -3.04
CA TYR A 269 8.26 -19.47 -3.17
C TYR A 269 8.68 -20.93 -3.04
N LEU A 270 8.16 -21.66 -2.05
CA LEU A 270 8.39 -23.09 -1.88
C LEU A 270 8.01 -23.89 -3.12
N THR A 271 6.81 -23.69 -3.66
CA THR A 271 6.38 -24.38 -4.89
C THR A 271 7.34 -24.13 -6.05
N ALA A 272 7.86 -22.90 -6.19
CA ALA A 272 8.86 -22.60 -7.22
C ALA A 272 10.20 -23.28 -6.93
N PHE A 273 10.62 -23.34 -5.66
CA PHE A 273 11.86 -24.02 -5.25
C PHE A 273 11.80 -25.51 -5.57
N GLU A 274 10.68 -26.17 -5.29
CA GLU A 274 10.47 -27.60 -5.58
C GLU A 274 10.52 -27.90 -7.08
N VAL A 275 9.98 -27.01 -7.92
CA VAL A 275 9.99 -27.18 -9.38
C VAL A 275 11.38 -26.89 -9.98
N GLU A 276 12.06 -25.85 -9.49
CA GLU A 276 13.36 -25.41 -10.02
C GLU A 276 14.54 -26.20 -9.42
N GLY A 277 14.35 -26.89 -8.29
CA GLY A 277 15.39 -27.61 -7.54
C GLY A 277 16.47 -26.72 -6.94
N THR A 278 16.31 -25.41 -7.01
CA THR A 278 17.28 -24.38 -6.60
C THR A 278 16.54 -23.11 -6.17
N ILE A 279 17.29 -22.09 -5.71
CA ILE A 279 16.74 -20.77 -5.35
C ILE A 279 15.93 -20.20 -6.54
N PRO A 280 14.61 -20.00 -6.40
CA PRO A 280 13.75 -19.52 -7.47
C PRO A 280 14.19 -18.19 -8.06
N LYS A 281 13.99 -18.05 -9.38
CA LYS A 281 14.17 -16.75 -10.07
C LYS A 281 13.17 -15.68 -9.61
N LYS A 282 12.06 -16.09 -9.00
CA LYS A 282 11.03 -15.19 -8.47
C LYS A 282 11.60 -14.37 -7.31
N LYS A 283 11.73 -13.06 -7.53
CA LYS A 283 12.16 -12.12 -6.49
C LYS A 283 11.06 -11.94 -5.45
N MET A 284 11.39 -12.19 -4.19
CA MET A 284 10.51 -12.00 -3.04
C MET A 284 11.07 -10.92 -2.12
N GLN A 285 10.20 -10.15 -1.47
CA GLN A 285 10.58 -9.08 -0.55
C GLN A 285 9.99 -9.33 0.83
N HIS A 286 10.59 -8.71 1.85
CA HIS A 286 10.03 -8.67 3.21
C HIS A 286 8.69 -7.94 3.22
N CYS A 287 7.78 -8.40 4.07
CA CYS A 287 6.59 -7.64 4.40
C CYS A 287 6.99 -6.43 5.26
N ALA A 288 6.83 -5.22 4.73
CA ALA A 288 7.11 -3.99 5.47
C ALA A 288 6.33 -3.94 6.80
N HIS A 289 5.03 -4.27 6.79
CA HIS A 289 4.21 -4.23 8.01
C HIS A 289 4.70 -5.20 9.09
N PHE A 290 5.06 -6.43 8.73
CA PHE A 290 5.57 -7.39 9.71
C PHE A 290 6.94 -6.94 10.26
N ARG A 291 7.83 -6.46 9.39
CA ARG A 291 9.18 -6.01 9.75
C ARG A 291 9.16 -4.76 10.63
N THR A 292 8.43 -3.71 10.23
CA THR A 292 8.47 -2.40 10.91
C THR A 292 7.44 -2.26 12.02
N ASN A 293 6.22 -2.78 11.81
CA ASN A 293 5.12 -2.60 12.76
C ASN A 293 4.96 -3.81 13.69
N ARG A 294 5.83 -4.82 13.55
CA ARG A 294 5.76 -6.10 14.29
C ARG A 294 4.39 -6.79 14.18
N LEU A 295 3.63 -6.47 13.14
CA LEU A 295 2.26 -6.93 12.94
C LEU A 295 1.87 -6.87 11.45
N CYS A 296 1.36 -7.96 10.93
CA CYS A 296 0.75 -8.02 9.61
C CYS A 296 -0.69 -8.53 9.69
N ARG A 297 -1.66 -7.67 9.35
CA ARG A 297 -3.10 -8.01 9.33
C ARG A 297 -3.49 -9.13 8.37
N ARG A 298 -2.64 -9.40 7.36
CA ARG A 298 -2.87 -10.46 6.39
C ARG A 298 -2.36 -11.82 6.85
N GLY A 299 -1.51 -11.89 7.88
CA GLY A 299 -0.86 -13.10 8.37
C GLY A 299 -0.50 -14.10 7.27
N GLU A 300 -1.08 -15.29 7.30
CA GLU A 300 -0.86 -16.36 6.33
C GLU A 300 -1.28 -16.01 4.90
N SER A 301 -2.22 -15.08 4.71
CA SER A 301 -2.67 -14.58 3.41
C SER A 301 -1.77 -13.46 2.85
N CYS A 302 -0.66 -13.13 3.53
CA CYS A 302 0.30 -12.14 3.06
C CYS A 302 1.09 -12.66 1.84
N ARG A 303 1.27 -11.81 0.82
CA ARG A 303 2.03 -12.14 -0.39
C ARG A 303 3.53 -11.90 -0.26
N PHE A 304 3.98 -11.37 0.88
CA PHE A 304 5.37 -11.05 1.17
C PHE A 304 5.92 -11.99 2.24
N LEU A 305 7.25 -12.00 2.40
CA LEU A 305 7.93 -12.85 3.37
C LEU A 305 7.83 -12.26 4.78
N HIS A 306 7.50 -13.10 5.75
CA HIS A 306 7.59 -12.77 7.17
C HIS A 306 8.79 -13.50 7.74
N VAL A 307 9.93 -12.80 7.79
CA VAL A 307 11.18 -13.33 8.32
C VAL A 307 11.26 -13.03 9.81
N VAL A 308 11.59 -14.04 10.61
CA VAL A 308 11.72 -13.94 12.05
C VAL A 308 13.11 -13.42 12.41
N THR A 309 13.16 -12.21 12.97
CA THR A 309 14.38 -11.59 13.48
C THR A 309 14.36 -11.57 15.01
N ASP A 310 15.54 -11.61 15.62
CA ASP A 310 15.72 -11.34 17.04
C ASP A 310 15.38 -9.88 17.40
N ALA A 311 15.42 -9.57 18.70
CA ALA A 311 15.13 -8.25 19.23
C ALA A 311 16.13 -7.16 18.76
N ALA A 312 17.32 -7.57 18.27
CA ALA A 312 18.32 -6.67 17.71
C ALA A 312 18.14 -6.46 16.19
N GLY A 313 17.15 -7.11 15.56
CA GLY A 313 16.90 -7.05 14.12
C GLY A 313 17.82 -7.97 13.30
N SER A 314 18.60 -8.82 13.94
CA SER A 314 19.40 -9.86 13.31
C SER A 314 18.56 -11.13 13.10
N PRO A 315 18.79 -11.93 12.04
CA PRO A 315 18.15 -13.23 11.91
C PRO A 315 18.40 -14.07 13.16
N VAL A 316 17.36 -14.74 13.67
CA VAL A 316 17.52 -15.65 14.82
C VAL A 316 18.36 -16.82 14.36
N ASN A 317 19.66 -16.79 14.63
CA ASN A 317 20.54 -17.93 14.38
C ASN A 317 20.12 -19.08 15.29
N SER A 318 19.49 -20.10 14.71
CA SER A 318 19.46 -21.44 15.30
C SER A 318 20.90 -21.88 15.50
N ILE A 319 21.24 -22.20 16.75
CA ILE A 319 22.56 -22.61 17.22
C ILE A 319 23.06 -23.78 16.35
N VAL A 320 24.05 -23.55 15.47
CA VAL A 320 25.36 -24.23 15.35
C VAL A 320 26.18 -23.54 14.24
N GLY A 321 27.36 -23.00 14.59
CA GLY A 321 28.54 -23.03 13.71
C GLY A 321 28.78 -21.89 12.70
N GLU A 322 29.85 -21.14 12.99
CA GLU A 322 30.75 -20.40 12.09
C GLU A 322 30.40 -18.98 11.62
N VAL A 323 31.29 -18.09 12.05
CA VAL A 323 31.32 -16.64 11.90
C VAL A 323 31.89 -16.30 10.53
N SER A 324 31.22 -15.41 9.79
CA SER A 324 31.87 -14.67 8.70
C SER A 324 31.54 -13.17 8.84
N PRO A 325 32.54 -12.28 8.94
CA PRO A 325 32.31 -10.87 9.21
C PRO A 325 32.16 -10.12 7.90
N ASN A 326 30.99 -9.52 7.66
CA ASN A 326 30.87 -8.21 7.00
C ASN A 326 29.40 -7.78 6.98
N SER A 327 29.01 -6.92 7.91
CA SER A 327 27.77 -6.15 7.81
C SER A 327 27.94 -4.81 8.51
N THR A 328 28.11 -3.77 7.70
CA THR A 328 28.00 -2.38 8.15
C THR A 328 26.53 -1.98 8.09
N SER A 329 25.90 -1.88 9.25
CA SER A 329 24.54 -1.37 9.40
C SER A 329 24.51 0.15 9.17
N ARG A 330 23.69 0.60 8.23
CA ARG A 330 23.18 1.98 8.24
C ARG A 330 21.67 1.92 8.27
N GLY A 331 21.11 2.35 9.41
CA GLY A 331 19.69 2.52 9.58
C GLY A 331 19.23 3.73 8.79
N ASP A 332 18.21 3.54 7.97
CA ASP A 332 17.37 4.62 7.47
C ASP A 332 15.92 4.13 7.44
N SER A 333 15.05 4.93 8.05
CA SER A 333 13.61 4.70 8.08
C SER A 333 12.98 5.20 6.77
N PRO A 334 12.23 4.39 6.01
CA PRO A 334 11.39 4.91 4.95
C PRO A 334 9.93 5.00 5.39
N SER A 335 9.38 6.21 5.29
CA SER A 335 7.94 6.42 5.10
C SER A 335 7.51 5.62 3.87
N SER A 336 6.63 4.63 4.04
CA SER A 336 6.16 3.80 2.94
C SER A 336 4.93 4.41 2.28
N ASP A 337 5.16 5.35 1.37
CA ASP A 337 4.21 5.64 0.29
C ASP A 337 4.30 4.53 -0.75
N ILE A 338 3.43 3.54 -0.64
CA ILE A 338 3.25 2.53 -1.69
C ILE A 338 2.62 3.23 -2.90
N THR A 339 3.46 3.64 -3.84
CA THR A 339 3.04 4.04 -5.17
C THR A 339 2.92 2.78 -6.02
N VAL A 340 1.68 2.32 -6.22
CA VAL A 340 1.38 1.31 -7.23
C VAL A 340 1.54 1.99 -8.59
N ASN A 341 2.59 1.64 -9.34
CA ASN A 341 2.73 2.05 -10.73
C ASN A 341 1.84 1.14 -11.60
N PRO A 342 0.79 1.66 -12.27
CA PRO A 342 0.10 0.89 -13.30
C PRO A 342 1.05 0.73 -14.49
N ARG A 343 1.29 -0.53 -14.89
CA ARG A 343 2.04 -0.84 -16.10
C ARG A 343 1.26 -0.31 -17.31
N VAL A 344 1.81 0.70 -17.98
CA VAL A 344 1.43 1.08 -19.34
C VAL A 344 1.73 -0.12 -20.25
N ARG A 345 0.68 -0.75 -20.79
CA ARG A 345 0.83 -1.67 -21.93
C ARG A 345 1.00 -0.81 -23.18
N HIS A 346 2.23 -0.71 -23.68
CA HIS A 346 2.44 -0.28 -25.06
C HIS A 346 2.05 -1.42 -26.00
N ASN A 347 0.93 -1.25 -26.70
CA ASN A 347 0.69 -1.96 -27.95
C ASN A 347 1.29 -1.10 -29.07
N GLY A 348 2.29 -1.64 -29.75
CA GLY A 348 2.73 -1.24 -31.08
C GLY A 348 2.56 -2.42 -32.05
N PRO A 349 2.48 -2.14 -33.36
CA PRO A 349 1.67 -2.83 -34.37
C PRO A 349 1.93 -4.32 -34.59
#